data_AF-A0A924XQ96-F1
#
_entry.id   AF-A0A924XQ96-F1
#
_cell.length_a   1.000
_cell.length_b   1.000
_cell.length_c   1.000
_cell.angle_alpha   90.00
_cell.angle_beta   90.00
_cell.angle_gamma   90.00
#
_symmetry.space_group_name_H-M   'P 1'
#
loop_
_entity.id
_entity.type
_entity.pdbx_description
1 polymer ?
#
loop_
_entity_poly.entity_id
_entity_poly.type
_entity_poly.pdbx_seq_one_letter_code
_entity_poly.pdbx_strand_id
1 'polypeptide(L)'
;MSLSGVLNSASSGLDSVARRIATVSQNVANAGTAGYVRESVAVTSATAGGQGMGVRTGVAVRALDERLQADALAASADAVGQQTRSAALAAIDAASGTPGAGFDLPSLLGGLRDAFSRLQSDPANGAQQRVVLNRAEALVNGVNALGQAVSGARQAAQ
;
A
#
# COMPACT_ATOMS: atom_id res chain seq x y z
N MET A 1 56.03 25.85 -7.02
CA MET A 1 54.98 25.33 -7.91
C MET A 1 55.61 24.96 -9.23
N SER A 2 55.70 23.68 -9.58
CA SER A 2 56.21 23.26 -10.89
C SER A 2 55.11 23.34 -11.96
N LEU A 3 55.49 23.43 -13.24
CA LEU A 3 54.57 23.34 -14.38
C LEU A 3 53.68 22.08 -14.30
N SER A 4 54.22 20.96 -13.82
CA SER A 4 53.46 19.72 -13.58
C SER A 4 52.35 19.89 -12.53
N GLY A 5 52.56 20.68 -11.47
CA GLY A 5 51.52 20.99 -10.49
C GLY A 5 50.41 21.87 -11.05
N VAL A 6 50.75 22.83 -11.92
CA VAL A 6 49.77 23.68 -12.62
C VAL A 6 48.94 22.88 -13.61
N LEU A 7 49.58 22.02 -14.40
CA LEU A 7 48.90 21.16 -15.37
C LEU A 7 47.97 20.13 -14.70
N ASN A 8 48.40 19.51 -13.60
CA ASN A 8 47.55 18.61 -12.83
C ASN A 8 46.34 19.33 -12.23
N SER A 9 46.52 20.54 -11.71
CA SER A 9 45.42 21.35 -11.18
C SER A 9 44.43 21.73 -12.29
N ALA A 10 44.92 22.18 -13.45
CA ALA A 10 44.09 22.51 -14.61
C ALA A 10 43.33 21.27 -15.14
N SER A 11 43.99 20.12 -15.22
CA SER A 11 43.38 18.85 -15.64
C SER A 11 42.26 18.43 -14.69
N SER A 12 42.48 18.51 -13.36
CA SER A 12 41.43 18.20 -12.38
C SER A 12 40.23 19.16 -12.45
N GLY A 13 40.47 20.44 -12.79
CA GLY A 13 39.42 21.42 -13.02
C GLY A 13 38.58 21.11 -14.26
N LEU A 14 39.24 20.75 -15.37
CA LEU A 14 38.55 20.34 -16.61
C LEU A 14 37.73 19.06 -16.41
N ASP A 15 38.28 18.05 -15.75
CA ASP A 15 37.55 16.82 -15.42
C ASP A 15 36.32 17.11 -14.53
N SER A 16 36.48 18.03 -13.57
CA SER A 16 35.36 18.48 -12.74
C SER A 16 34.27 19.21 -13.54
N VAL A 17 34.64 20.05 -14.51
CA VAL A 17 33.68 20.75 -15.38
C VAL A 17 32.97 19.75 -16.29
N ALA A 18 33.71 18.81 -16.90
CA ALA A 18 33.15 17.78 -17.76
C ALA A 18 32.09 16.95 -17.02
N ARG A 19 32.36 16.54 -15.76
CA ARG A 19 31.37 15.84 -14.92
C ARG A 19 30.13 16.68 -14.65
N ARG A 20 30.29 17.97 -14.33
CA ARG A 20 29.13 18.87 -14.09
C ARG A 20 28.29 19.06 -15.35
N ILE A 21 28.91 19.19 -16.52
CA ILE A 21 28.21 19.27 -17.80
C ILE A 21 27.44 17.97 -18.07
N ALA A 22 28.04 16.81 -17.81
CA ALA A 22 27.36 15.52 -17.96
C ALA A 22 26.12 15.42 -17.05
N THR A 23 26.22 15.82 -15.78
CA THR A 23 25.06 15.86 -14.85
C THR A 23 23.98 16.83 -15.32
N VAL A 24 24.35 18.02 -15.81
CA VAL A 24 23.38 18.97 -16.38
C VAL A 24 22.71 18.39 -17.63
N SER A 25 23.47 17.76 -18.52
CA SER A 25 22.93 17.10 -19.71
C SER A 25 21.94 16.00 -19.33
N GLN A 26 22.26 15.18 -18.32
CA GLN A 26 21.36 14.14 -17.82
C GLN A 26 20.08 14.74 -17.22
N ASN A 27 20.21 15.81 -16.43
CA ASN A 27 19.07 16.52 -15.87
C ASN A 27 18.15 17.09 -16.95
N VAL A 28 18.72 17.72 -17.98
CA VAL A 28 17.95 18.31 -19.09
C VAL A 28 17.27 17.21 -19.90
N ALA A 29 18.00 16.13 -20.23
CA ALA A 29 17.45 15.02 -21.01
C ALA A 29 16.28 14.31 -20.30
N ASN A 30 16.28 14.28 -18.97
CA ASN A 30 15.25 13.61 -18.16
C ASN A 30 14.30 14.57 -17.46
N ALA A 31 14.34 15.87 -17.76
CA ALA A 31 13.52 16.87 -17.07
C ALA A 31 12.02 16.60 -17.20
N GLY A 32 11.59 15.98 -18.31
CA GLY A 32 10.19 15.56 -18.54
C GLY A 32 9.88 14.13 -18.11
N THR A 33 10.87 13.37 -17.61
CA THR A 33 10.67 11.98 -17.20
C THR A 33 10.04 11.94 -15.82
N ALA A 34 8.84 11.38 -15.71
CA ALA A 34 8.14 11.24 -14.43
C ALA A 34 9.01 10.48 -13.41
N GLY A 35 9.11 11.01 -12.19
CA GLY A 35 9.93 10.45 -11.12
C GLY A 35 11.43 10.78 -11.20
N TYR A 36 11.89 11.49 -12.23
CA TYR A 36 13.28 11.97 -12.27
C TYR A 36 13.50 13.09 -11.26
N VAL A 37 14.58 12.98 -10.48
CA VAL A 37 15.00 14.00 -9.51
C VAL A 37 16.31 14.60 -9.98
N ARG A 38 16.39 15.93 -9.96
CA ARG A 38 17.60 16.67 -10.34
C ARG A 38 18.80 16.20 -9.51
N GLU A 39 19.89 15.89 -10.19
CA GLU A 39 21.16 15.55 -9.57
C GLU A 39 22.12 16.75 -9.55
N SER A 40 22.97 16.79 -8.53
CA SER A 40 24.02 17.79 -8.37
C SER A 40 25.33 17.13 -7.91
N VAL A 41 26.46 17.67 -8.38
CA VAL A 41 27.79 17.17 -8.02
C VAL A 41 28.54 18.28 -7.31
N ALA A 42 28.97 18.02 -6.07
CA ALA A 42 29.78 18.94 -5.29
C ALA A 42 31.23 18.91 -5.78
N VAL A 43 31.91 20.06 -5.74
CA VAL A 43 33.33 20.19 -6.05
C VAL A 43 34.04 20.68 -4.81
N THR A 44 35.12 20.01 -4.44
CA THR A 44 35.93 20.33 -3.25
C THR A 44 37.37 20.56 -3.66
N SER A 45 38.08 21.43 -2.94
CA SER A 45 39.50 21.65 -3.18
C SER A 45 40.31 20.44 -2.70
N ALA A 46 41.22 19.97 -3.54
CA ALA A 46 42.23 18.99 -3.14
C ALA A 46 43.44 19.75 -2.59
N THR A 47 43.79 19.52 -1.34
CA THR A 47 44.96 20.14 -0.71
C THR A 47 45.89 19.08 -0.13
N ALA A 48 47.19 19.34 -0.16
CA ALA A 48 48.21 18.53 0.49
C ALA A 48 49.20 19.47 1.19
N GLY A 49 49.38 19.29 2.51
CA GLY A 49 50.28 20.14 3.30
C GLY A 49 49.93 21.64 3.29
N GLY A 50 48.64 21.99 3.15
CA GLY A 50 48.19 23.39 3.05
C GLY A 50 48.33 24.04 1.67
N GLN A 51 48.89 23.32 0.68
CA GLN A 51 48.96 23.76 -0.71
C GLN A 51 47.84 23.14 -1.55
N GLY A 52 47.19 23.97 -2.39
CA GLY A 52 46.20 23.52 -3.36
C GLY A 52 46.83 22.69 -4.47
N MET A 53 46.26 21.51 -4.73
CA MET A 53 46.68 20.56 -5.77
C MET A 53 45.57 20.28 -6.80
N GLY A 54 44.60 21.18 -6.91
CA GLY A 54 43.46 21.07 -7.83
C GLY A 54 42.13 20.84 -7.10
N VAL A 55 41.20 20.16 -7.76
CA VAL A 55 39.84 19.90 -7.26
C VAL A 55 39.46 18.43 -7.37
N ARG A 56 38.48 18.01 -6.57
CA ARG A 56 37.85 16.69 -6.62
C ARG A 56 36.34 16.86 -6.67
N THR A 57 35.71 16.11 -7.56
CA THR A 57 34.24 16.00 -7.57
C THR A 57 33.79 14.95 -6.57
N GLY A 58 32.77 15.26 -5.79
CA GLY A 58 32.05 14.29 -4.98
C GLY A 58 31.14 13.38 -5.82
N VAL A 59 30.38 12.54 -5.13
CA VAL A 59 29.30 11.76 -5.73
C VAL A 59 28.12 12.67 -6.12
N ALA A 60 27.34 12.22 -7.11
CA ALA A 60 26.09 12.88 -7.46
C ALA A 60 25.07 12.70 -6.33
N VAL A 61 24.41 13.80 -5.94
CA VAL A 61 23.38 13.85 -4.90
C VAL A 61 22.09 14.36 -5.51
N ARG A 62 20.97 13.72 -5.17
CA ARG A 62 19.64 14.12 -5.61
C ARG A 62 19.14 15.31 -4.79
N ALA A 63 18.60 16.31 -5.47
CA ALA A 63 17.91 17.42 -4.83
C ALA A 63 16.47 17.01 -4.50
N LEU A 64 16.31 16.13 -3.51
CA LEU A 64 15.04 15.61 -3.03
C LEU A 64 14.74 16.15 -1.63
N ASP A 65 13.47 16.48 -1.37
CA ASP A 65 13.00 16.65 0.00
C ASP A 65 12.71 15.25 0.60
N GLU A 66 13.68 14.75 1.37
CA GLU A 66 13.59 13.44 2.02
C GLU A 66 12.43 13.36 3.02
N ARG A 67 12.04 14.47 3.63
CA ARG A 67 10.89 14.50 4.56
C ARG A 67 9.59 14.34 3.79
N LEU A 68 9.42 15.12 2.72
CA LEU A 68 8.24 14.99 1.87
C LEU A 68 8.12 13.59 1.26
N GLN A 69 9.25 12.97 0.86
CA GLN A 69 9.25 11.59 0.38
C GLN A 69 8.81 10.62 1.48
N ALA A 70 9.35 10.74 2.69
CA ALA A 70 8.98 9.90 3.82
C ALA A 70 7.49 10.05 4.17
N ASP A 71 6.99 11.29 4.21
CA ASP A 71 5.58 11.58 4.49
C ASP A 71 4.65 11.00 3.42
N ALA A 72 5.03 11.09 2.14
CA ALA A 72 4.28 10.50 1.04
C ALA A 72 4.23 8.97 1.11
N LEU A 73 5.36 8.33 1.47
CA LEU A 73 5.42 6.89 1.67
C LEU A 73 4.58 6.44 2.86
N ALA A 74 4.63 7.17 3.98
CA ALA A 74 3.83 6.91 5.16
C ALA A 74 2.32 7.04 4.85
N ALA A 75 1.90 8.14 4.22
CA ALA A 75 0.52 8.35 3.83
C ALA A 75 0.02 7.28 2.85
N SER A 76 0.86 6.84 1.92
CA SER A 76 0.54 5.73 1.01
C SER A 76 0.37 4.41 1.76
N ALA A 77 1.23 4.12 2.73
CA ALA A 77 1.13 2.91 3.55
C ALA A 77 -0.16 2.92 4.39
N ASP A 78 -0.48 4.05 5.02
CA ASP A 78 -1.72 4.22 5.78
C ASP A 78 -2.96 4.05 4.90
N ALA A 79 -2.96 4.66 3.71
CA ALA A 79 -4.08 4.55 2.76
C ALA A 79 -4.31 3.09 2.33
N VAL A 80 -3.25 2.36 1.99
CA VAL A 80 -3.34 0.93 1.66
C VAL A 80 -3.83 0.12 2.86
N GLY A 81 -3.35 0.41 4.08
CA GLY A 81 -3.82 -0.24 5.30
C GLY A 81 -5.32 -0.03 5.54
N GLN A 82 -5.82 1.20 5.38
CA GLN A 82 -7.25 1.49 5.52
C GLN A 82 -8.08 0.85 4.41
N GLN A 83 -7.57 0.79 3.18
CA GLN A 83 -8.24 0.13 2.06
C GLN A 83 -8.42 -1.36 2.32
N THR A 84 -7.37 -2.05 2.80
CA THR A 84 -7.44 -3.47 3.17
C THR A 84 -8.45 -3.70 4.28
N ARG A 85 -8.44 -2.86 5.32
CA ARG A 85 -9.42 -2.93 6.42
C ARG A 85 -10.84 -2.72 5.93
N SER A 86 -11.06 -1.73 5.06
CA SER A 86 -12.38 -1.44 4.49
C SER A 86 -12.89 -2.61 3.66
N ALA A 87 -12.05 -3.22 2.82
CA ALA A 87 -12.42 -4.37 2.01
C ALA A 87 -12.80 -5.59 2.88
N ALA A 88 -12.02 -5.85 3.93
CA ALA A 88 -12.29 -6.91 4.90
C ALA A 88 -13.63 -6.71 5.62
N LEU A 89 -13.91 -5.48 6.08
CA LEU A 89 -15.17 -5.14 6.75
C LEU A 89 -16.37 -5.20 5.79
N ALA A 90 -16.21 -4.77 4.53
CA ALA A 90 -17.29 -4.83 3.54
C ALA A 90 -17.73 -6.28 3.23
N ALA A 91 -16.80 -7.23 3.18
CA ALA A 91 -17.14 -8.65 3.02
C ALA A 91 -17.93 -9.20 4.22
N ILE A 92 -17.56 -8.81 5.44
CA ILE A 92 -18.29 -9.21 6.66
C ILE A 92 -19.68 -8.58 6.70
N ASP A 93 -19.81 -7.31 6.34
CA ASP A 93 -21.08 -6.59 6.29
C ASP A 93 -22.04 -7.23 5.27
N ALA A 94 -21.55 -7.50 4.06
CA ALA A 94 -22.31 -8.18 3.02
C ALA A 94 -22.79 -9.58 3.45
N ALA A 95 -21.94 -10.34 4.14
CA ALA A 95 -22.31 -11.66 4.65
C ALA A 95 -23.26 -11.62 5.87
N SER A 96 -23.21 -10.54 6.65
CA SER A 96 -24.11 -10.33 7.79
C SER A 96 -25.52 -9.97 7.33
N GLY A 97 -25.65 -9.36 6.15
CA GLY A 97 -26.91 -8.92 5.57
C GLY A 97 -27.49 -7.70 6.28
N THR A 98 -28.54 -7.12 5.68
CA THR A 98 -29.23 -5.97 6.26
C THR A 98 -30.23 -6.43 7.34
N PRO A 99 -30.15 -5.92 8.57
CA PRO A 99 -31.11 -6.25 9.62
C PRO A 99 -32.56 -6.00 9.18
N GLY A 100 -33.40 -7.03 9.31
CA GLY A 100 -34.81 -6.97 8.93
C GLY A 100 -35.11 -7.24 7.45
N ALA A 101 -34.09 -7.49 6.61
CA ALA A 101 -34.28 -7.84 5.21
C ALA A 101 -34.65 -9.32 4.97
N GLY A 102 -34.73 -10.12 6.05
CA GLY A 102 -35.17 -11.52 5.98
C GLY A 102 -34.05 -12.54 5.77
N PHE A 103 -32.84 -12.09 5.44
CA PHE A 103 -31.66 -12.93 5.21
C PHE A 103 -30.52 -12.67 6.21
N ASP A 104 -30.69 -11.73 7.14
CA ASP A 104 -29.80 -11.56 8.28
C ASP A 104 -29.99 -12.69 9.32
N LEU A 105 -28.97 -12.94 10.15
CA LEU A 105 -29.00 -14.00 11.16
C LEU A 105 -30.21 -13.93 12.12
N PRO A 106 -30.56 -12.77 12.70
CA PRO A 106 -31.78 -12.63 13.51
C PRO A 106 -33.06 -13.02 12.76
N SER A 107 -33.21 -12.58 11.51
CA SER A 107 -34.36 -12.92 10.67
C SER A 107 -34.42 -14.42 10.34
N LEU A 108 -33.28 -15.04 10.03
CA LEU A 108 -33.19 -16.49 9.79
C LEU A 108 -33.56 -17.29 11.04
N LEU A 109 -33.07 -16.88 12.20
CA LEU A 109 -33.41 -17.49 13.49
C LEU A 109 -34.89 -17.32 13.83
N GLY A 110 -35.43 -16.12 13.64
CA GLY A 110 -36.86 -15.82 13.82
C GLY A 110 -37.72 -16.68 12.91
N GLY A 111 -37.36 -16.80 11.63
CA GLY A 111 -38.06 -17.63 10.66
C GLY A 111 -38.05 -19.13 11.02
N LEU A 112 -36.96 -19.63 11.59
CA LEU A 112 -36.88 -21.00 12.11
C LEU A 112 -37.79 -21.18 13.33
N ARG A 113 -37.76 -20.24 14.29
CA ARG A 113 -38.64 -20.25 15.46
C ARG A 113 -40.12 -20.26 15.06
N ASP A 114 -40.49 -19.41 14.12
CA ASP A 114 -41.86 -19.30 13.65
C ASP A 114 -42.31 -20.57 12.89
N ALA A 115 -41.40 -21.23 12.17
CA ALA A 115 -41.68 -22.52 11.53
C ALA A 115 -41.96 -23.62 12.56
N PHE A 116 -41.17 -23.69 13.65
CA PHE A 116 -41.43 -24.61 14.77
C PHE A 116 -42.76 -24.30 15.47
N SER A 117 -43.07 -23.02 15.69
CA SER A 117 -44.33 -22.61 16.31
C SER A 117 -45.55 -23.06 15.49
N ARG A 118 -45.45 -23.06 14.15
CA ARG A 118 -46.51 -23.57 13.26
C ARG A 118 -46.60 -25.09 13.32
N LEU A 119 -45.47 -25.78 13.27
CA LEU A 119 -45.41 -27.24 13.34
C LEU A 119 -45.98 -27.81 14.65
N GLN A 120 -45.87 -27.06 15.75
CA GLN A 120 -46.43 -27.47 17.05
C GLN A 120 -47.95 -27.74 16.98
N SER A 121 -48.67 -27.06 16.10
CA SER A 121 -50.13 -27.23 15.98
C SER A 121 -50.55 -28.52 15.27
N ASP A 122 -49.71 -29.06 14.38
CA ASP A 122 -49.93 -30.33 13.68
C ASP A 122 -48.58 -31.00 13.36
N PRO A 123 -47.96 -31.71 14.32
CA PRO A 123 -46.61 -32.25 14.15
C PRO A 123 -46.50 -33.33 13.06
N ALA A 124 -47.61 -33.98 12.69
CA ALA A 124 -47.64 -35.00 11.65
C ALA A 124 -47.67 -34.40 10.23
N ASN A 125 -47.83 -33.07 10.12
CA ASN A 125 -47.91 -32.38 8.85
C ASN A 125 -46.56 -32.39 8.11
N GLY A 126 -46.43 -33.30 7.14
CA GLY A 126 -45.19 -33.43 6.35
C GLY A 126 -44.80 -32.17 5.58
N ALA A 127 -45.74 -31.29 5.23
CA ALA A 127 -45.40 -30.01 4.58
C ALA A 127 -44.75 -29.03 5.57
N GLN A 128 -45.27 -28.91 6.79
CA GLN A 128 -44.69 -28.05 7.83
C GLN A 128 -43.33 -28.57 8.32
N GLN A 129 -43.14 -29.89 8.39
CA GLN A 129 -41.83 -30.49 8.69
C GLN A 129 -40.76 -30.06 7.66
N ARG A 130 -41.09 -30.08 6.36
CA ARG A 130 -40.18 -29.61 5.30
C ARG A 130 -39.87 -28.12 5.42
N VAL A 131 -40.84 -27.30 5.82
CA VAL A 131 -40.60 -25.86 6.04
C VAL A 131 -39.60 -25.65 7.17
N VAL A 132 -39.70 -26.40 8.28
CA VAL A 132 -38.72 -26.32 9.37
C VAL A 132 -37.32 -26.69 8.89
N LEU A 133 -37.18 -27.79 8.14
CA LEU A 133 -35.89 -28.20 7.57
C LEU A 133 -35.29 -27.12 6.66
N ASN A 134 -36.07 -26.57 5.73
CA ASN A 134 -35.61 -25.49 4.84
C ASN A 134 -35.17 -24.23 5.62
N ARG A 135 -35.86 -23.89 6.71
CA ARG A 135 -35.48 -22.75 7.57
C ARG A 135 -34.21 -23.04 8.37
N ALA A 136 -34.02 -24.28 8.82
CA ALA A 136 -32.81 -24.69 9.50
C ALA A 136 -31.60 -24.67 8.55
N GLU A 137 -31.76 -25.18 7.32
CA GLU A 137 -30.74 -25.10 6.27
C GLU A 137 -30.38 -23.65 5.95
N ALA A 138 -31.37 -22.76 5.81
CA ALA A 138 -31.12 -21.33 5.57
C ALA A 138 -30.30 -20.69 6.70
N LEU A 139 -30.60 -21.00 7.96
CA LEU A 139 -29.84 -20.51 9.11
C LEU A 139 -28.40 -21.04 9.10
N VAL A 140 -28.21 -22.33 8.88
CA VAL A 140 -26.87 -22.96 8.81
C VAL A 140 -26.04 -22.34 7.68
N ASN A 141 -26.65 -22.12 6.50
CA ASN A 141 -25.99 -21.47 5.37
C ASN A 141 -25.59 -20.03 5.70
N GLY A 142 -26.45 -19.26 6.37
CA GLY A 142 -26.12 -17.92 6.83
C GLY A 142 -24.95 -17.88 7.82
N VAL A 143 -24.94 -18.77 8.82
CA VAL A 143 -23.84 -18.88 9.79
C VAL A 143 -22.52 -19.26 9.10
N ASN A 144 -22.57 -20.22 8.19
CA ASN A 144 -21.39 -20.66 7.43
C ASN A 144 -20.85 -19.56 6.52
N ALA A 145 -21.73 -18.82 5.83
CA ALA A 145 -21.34 -17.70 4.99
C ALA A 145 -20.62 -16.60 5.79
N LEU A 146 -21.14 -16.26 6.97
CA LEU A 146 -20.50 -15.30 7.87
C LEU A 146 -19.14 -15.81 8.38
N GLY A 147 -19.07 -17.09 8.77
CA GLY A 147 -17.81 -17.72 9.19
C GLY A 147 -16.75 -17.69 8.09
N GLN A 148 -17.14 -17.98 6.85
CA GLN A 148 -16.26 -17.90 5.68
C GLN A 148 -15.80 -16.46 5.43
N ALA A 149 -16.71 -15.47 5.47
CA ALA A 149 -16.36 -14.06 5.31
C ALA A 149 -15.36 -13.58 6.36
N VAL A 150 -15.55 -13.93 7.64
CA VAL A 150 -14.61 -13.60 8.72
C VAL A 150 -13.26 -14.30 8.52
N SER A 151 -13.26 -15.57 8.15
CA SER A 151 -12.01 -16.31 7.92
C SER A 151 -11.21 -15.75 6.73
N GLY A 152 -11.89 -15.40 5.64
CA GLY A 152 -11.30 -14.78 4.46
C GLY A 152 -10.78 -13.37 4.76
N ALA A 153 -11.54 -12.58 5.52
CA ALA A 153 -11.11 -11.26 5.99
C ALA A 153 -9.83 -11.33 6.85
N ARG A 154 -9.70 -12.37 7.69
CA ARG A 154 -8.48 -12.59 8.50
C ARG A 154 -7.30 -13.03 7.65
N GLN A 155 -7.51 -13.88 6.65
CA GLN A 155 -6.46 -14.32 5.73
C GLN A 155 -5.95 -13.18 4.86
N ALA A 156 -6.84 -12.30 4.37
CA ALA A 156 -6.48 -11.13 3.57
C ALA A 156 -5.73 -10.05 4.37
N ALA A 157 -5.75 -10.14 5.70
CA ALA A 157 -5.04 -9.22 6.60
C ALA A 157 -3.66 -9.75 7.06
N GLN A 158 -3.28 -10.98 6.67
CA GLN A 158 -1.94 -11.55 6.89
C GLN A 158 -1.02 -11.24 5.71
#